data_AF-A0A7Y0PM12-F1
#
_entry.id   AF-A0A7Y0PM12-F1
#
_cell.length_a   1.000
_cell.length_b   1.000
_cell.length_c   1.000
_cell.angle_alpha   90.00
_cell.angle_beta   90.00
_cell.angle_gamma   90.00
#
_symmetry.space_group_name_H-M   'P 1'
#
loop_
_entity.id
_entity.type
_entity.pdbx_description
1 polymer ?
#
loop_
_entity_poly.entity_id
_entity_poly.type
_entity_poly.pdbx_seq_one_letter_code
_entity_poly.pdbx_strand_id
1 'polypeptide(L)' 'MVMFYPTVVTDEKPCVRHVVKDKNYCMCGSKYKSYSTFKRSDFKRIEFKQVTDITCPYCQSIIN' A
#
# COMPACT_ATOMS: atom_id res chain seq x y z
N MET A 1 -6.01 -18.10 9.73
CA MET A 1 -5.62 -16.79 10.30
C MET A 1 -5.69 -15.77 9.18
N VAL A 2 -6.55 -14.76 9.27
CA VAL A 2 -6.71 -13.76 8.21
C VAL A 2 -5.70 -12.65 8.46
N MET A 3 -4.62 -12.60 7.69
CA MET A 3 -3.62 -11.54 7.79
C MET A 3 -4.13 -10.28 7.08
N PHE A 4 -4.23 -9.20 7.85
CA PHE A 4 -4.55 -7.87 7.33
C PHE A 4 -3.26 -7.12 7.05
N TYR A 5 -3.18 -6.53 5.87
CA TYR A 5 -2.03 -5.75 5.44
C TYR A 5 -2.43 -4.28 5.32
N PRO A 6 -1.59 -3.35 5.81
CA PRO A 6 -1.79 -1.94 5.53
C PRO A 6 -1.64 -1.73 4.02
N THR A 7 -2.69 -1.26 3.36
CA THR A 7 -2.71 -0.97 1.92
C THR A 7 -2.94 0.52 1.69
N VAL A 8 -2.42 1.04 0.60
CA VAL A 8 -2.60 2.43 0.19
C VAL A 8 -2.88 2.48 -1.30
N VAL A 9 -3.75 3.40 -1.69
CA VAL A 9 -3.96 3.77 -3.09
C VAL A 9 -3.06 4.95 -3.41
N THR A 10 -2.20 4.79 -4.42
CA THR A 10 -1.32 5.85 -4.89
C THR A 10 -2.07 6.77 -5.85
N ASP A 11 -1.76 8.07 -5.82
CA ASP A 11 -2.38 9.04 -6.73
C ASP A 11 -2.07 8.74 -8.21
N GLU A 12 -0.87 8.20 -8.48
CA GLU A 12 -0.47 7.74 -9.82
C GLU A 12 -1.29 6.55 -10.34
N LYS A 13 -1.83 5.73 -9.44
CA LYS A 13 -2.65 4.55 -9.77
C LYS A 13 -3.78 4.40 -8.76
N PRO A 14 -4.84 5.23 -8.85
CA PRO A 14 -5.91 5.25 -7.86
C PRO A 14 -6.70 3.93 -7.83
N CYS A 15 -6.60 3.12 -8.88
CA CYS A 15 -7.25 1.80 -8.98
C CYS A 15 -6.38 0.65 -8.42
N VAL A 16 -5.13 0.90 -8.04
CA VAL A 16 -4.21 -0.15 -7.57
C VAL A 16 -3.95 0.02 -6.08
N ARG A 17 -4.32 -1.01 -5.31
CA ARG A 17 -4.03 -1.10 -3.88
C ARG A 17 -2.65 -1.72 -3.69
N HIS A 18 -1.73 -0.90 -3.19
CA HIS A 18 -0.38 -1.32 -2.87
C HIS A 18 -0.27 -1.62 -1.38
N VAL A 19 0.46 -2.66 -1.01
CA VAL A 19 0.71 -2.95 0.40
C VAL A 19 1.83 -2.06 0.89
N VAL A 20 1.58 -1.31 1.94
CA VAL A 20 2.58 -0.52 2.64
C VAL A 20 3.49 -1.49 3.39
N LYS A 21 4.77 -1.49 3.04
CA LYS A 21 5.79 -2.22 3.78
C LYS A 21 6.39 -1.34 4.86
N ASP A 22 6.72 -0.12 4.46
CA ASP A 22 7.48 0.84 5.25
C ASP A 22 6.89 2.23 5.11
N LYS A 23 7.39 3.17 5.93
CA LYS A 23 6.94 4.57 5.88
C LYS A 23 6.99 5.14 4.47
N ASN A 24 8.00 4.85 3.63
CA ASN A 24 8.09 5.40 2.27
C ASN A 24 7.85 4.39 1.14
N TYR A 25 7.82 3.09 1.43
CA TYR A 25 7.89 2.05 0.41
C TYR A 25 6.74 1.06 0.55
N CYS A 26 6.19 0.68 -0.60
CA CYS A 26 5.28 -0.45 -0.71
C CYS A 26 6.05 -1.75 -0.90
N MET A 27 5.39 -2.88 -0.65
CA MET A 27 5.95 -4.22 -0.87
C MET A 27 6.45 -4.38 -2.31
N CYS A 28 5.71 -3.86 -3.29
CA CYS A 28 6.11 -3.87 -4.70
C CYS A 28 7.33 -3.00 -5.05
N GLY A 29 7.93 -2.30 -4.09
CA GLY A 29 9.03 -1.36 -4.32
C GLY A 29 8.58 0.03 -4.80
N SER A 30 7.28 0.21 -5.09
CA SER A 30 6.74 1.53 -5.43
C SER A 30 6.82 2.45 -4.22
N LYS A 31 7.36 3.65 -4.43
CA LYS A 31 7.21 4.75 -3.47
C LYS A 31 5.80 5.27 -3.60
N TYR A 32 4.97 5.05 -2.59
CA TYR A 32 3.65 5.69 -2.56
C TYR A 32 3.74 7.19 -2.25
N LYS A 33 4.94 7.68 -1.94
CA LYS A 33 5.26 9.10 -1.77
C LYS A 33 6.61 9.48 -2.37
N SER A 34 6.59 10.50 -3.23
CA SER A 34 7.78 11.25 -3.64
C SER A 34 8.13 12.40 -2.69
N TYR A 35 7.22 12.78 -1.77
CA TYR A 35 7.39 13.92 -0.86
C TYR A 35 7.82 13.49 0.55
N SER A 36 8.94 14.05 1.02
CA SER A 36 9.61 13.76 2.31
C SER A 36 8.82 14.10 3.58
N THR A 37 7.61 14.64 3.48
CA THR A 37 6.83 15.11 4.64
C THR A 37 5.51 14.35 4.77
N PHE A 38 5.41 13.52 5.83
CA PHE A 38 4.15 12.86 6.18
C PHE A 38 3.16 13.88 6.74
N LYS A 39 2.09 14.18 5.99
CA LYS A 39 0.89 14.80 6.56
C LYS A 39 0.04 13.70 7.18
N ARG A 40 -0.56 13.96 8.35
CA ARG A 40 -1.51 13.02 9.02
C ARG A 40 -2.60 12.51 8.07
N SER A 41 -3.00 13.30 7.09
CA SER A 41 -3.99 12.95 6.07
C SER A 41 -3.59 11.76 5.20
N ASP A 42 -2.29 11.49 5.01
CA ASP A 42 -1.81 10.33 4.26
C ASP A 42 -1.97 9.03 5.04
N PHE A 43 -1.72 9.05 6.35
CA PHE A 43 -2.00 7.88 7.19
C PHE A 43 -3.50 7.52 7.16
N LYS A 44 -4.36 8.52 6.95
CA LYS A 44 -5.79 8.31 6.74
C LYS A 44 -6.13 7.61 5.41
N ARG A 45 -5.24 7.65 4.41
CA ARG A 45 -5.39 6.92 3.13
C ARG A 45 -4.91 5.47 3.22
N ILE A 46 -4.24 5.09 4.32
CA ILE A 46 -3.82 3.71 4.55
C ILE A 46 -5.02 2.92 5.09
N GLU A 47 -5.50 1.96 4.33
CA GLU A 47 -6.57 1.05 4.71
C GLU A 47 -6.01 -0.34 4.97
N PHE A 48 -6.38 -0.96 6.10
CA PHE A 48 -6.01 -2.34 6.38
C PHE A 48 -6.97 -3.26 5.63
N LYS A 49 -6.42 -4.00 4.67
CA LYS A 49 -7.19 -4.88 3.78
C LYS A 49 -6.57 -6.28 3.76
N GLN A 50 -7.39 -7.26 3.39
CA GLN A 50 -6.94 -8.64 3.24
C GLN A 50 -6.15 -8.82 1.95
N VAL A 51 -5.34 -9.88 1.88
CA VAL A 51 -4.50 -10.15 0.70
C VAL A 51 -5.29 -10.28 -0.60
N THR A 52 -6.55 -10.72 -0.50
CA THR A 52 -7.50 -10.88 -1.59
C THR A 52 -7.99 -9.56 -2.19
N ASP A 53 -7.95 -8.47 -1.43
CA ASP A 53 -8.38 -7.13 -1.84
C ASP A 53 -7.19 -6.32 -2.43
N ILE A 54 -5.97 -6.85 -2.34
CA ILE A 54 -4.78 -6.25 -2.96
C ILE A 54 -4.87 -6.45 -4.47
N THR A 55 -5.02 -5.36 -5.21
CA THR A 55 -5.05 -5.39 -6.68
C THR A 55 -3.68 -5.21 -7.33
N CYS A 56 -2.62 -4.98 -6.54
CA CYS A 56 -1.27 -4.90 -7.07
C CYS A 56 -0.67 -6.31 -7.27
N PRO A 57 -0.37 -6.73 -8.51
CA PRO A 57 0.15 -8.08 -8.79
C PRO A 57 1.51 -8.33 -8.12
N TYR A 58 2.36 -7.30 -8.02
CA TYR A 58 3.64 -7.38 -7.31
C TYR A 58 3.47 -7.53 -5.80
N CYS A 59 2.51 -6.81 -5.18
CA CYS A 59 2.28 -6.94 -3.74
C CYS A 59 1.67 -8.30 -3.41
N GLN A 60 0.73 -8.79 -4.23
CA GLN A 60 0.19 -10.14 -4.07
C GLN A 60 1.28 -11.20 -4.17
N SER A 61 2.18 -11.10 -5.16
CA SER A 61 3.23 -12.09 -5.38
C SER A 61 4.34 -12.10 -4.31
N ILE A 62 4.44 -11.07 -3.47
CA ILE A 62 5.40 -11.01 -2.35
C ILE A 62 4.80 -11.59 -1.06
N ILE A 63 3.46 -11.52 -0.94
CA ILE A 63 2.73 -11.97 0.25
C ILE A 63 2.26 -13.42 0.11
N ASN A 64 2.04 -13.88 -1.12
CA ASN A 64 1.71 -15.25 -1.48
C ASN A 64 2.95 -16.12 -1.60
#